data_AF-A0A1T4WLN5-F1
#
_entry.id   AF-A0A1T4WLN5-F1
#
_cell.length_a   1.000
_cell.length_b   1.000
_cell.length_c   1.000
_cell.angle_alpha   90.00
_cell.angle_beta   90.00
_cell.angle_gamma   90.00
#
_symmetry.space_group_name_H-M   'P 1'
#
loop_
_entity.id
_entity.type
_entity.pdbx_description
1 polymer ?
#
loop_
_entity_poly.entity_id
_entity_poly.type
_entity_poly.pdbx_seq_one_letter_code
_entity_poly.pdbx_strand_id
1 'polypeptide(L)'
;MTSIPKSEIERIKIIGANESCSNEELSHFLPNYPLLKGNETLFRISLANAKKYIDRDVALLVKGLHFIEEEYKKASSNDFGFGSPSPTYKIIKALQSKDPELAHELEGWVASAGGNYYIS
;
A
#
# COMPACT_ATOMS: atom_id res chain seq x y z
N MET A 1 -4.16 15.41 -10.99
CA MET A 1 -4.36 14.29 -10.04
C MET A 1 -4.42 14.84 -8.62
N THR A 2 -5.56 14.73 -7.96
CA THR A 2 -5.74 15.09 -6.55
C THR A 2 -5.00 14.09 -5.66
N SER A 3 -4.20 14.58 -4.71
CA SER A 3 -3.52 13.74 -3.70
C SER A 3 -4.52 13.02 -2.81
N ILE A 4 -4.08 11.94 -2.16
CA ILE A 4 -4.86 11.30 -1.11
C ILE A 4 -5.05 12.29 0.05
N PRO A 5 -6.26 12.44 0.62
CA PRO A 5 -6.47 13.26 1.81
C PRO A 5 -5.61 12.78 2.97
N LYS A 6 -5.11 13.69 3.81
CA LYS A 6 -4.28 13.32 4.97
C LYS A 6 -4.97 12.32 5.90
N SER A 7 -6.28 12.47 6.11
CA SER A 7 -7.08 11.55 6.93
C SER A 7 -7.03 10.11 6.42
N GLU A 8 -6.98 9.92 5.10
CA GLU A 8 -6.90 8.59 4.49
C GLU A 8 -5.50 7.98 4.67
N ILE A 9 -4.45 8.79 4.56
CA ILE A 9 -3.07 8.35 4.86
C ILE A 9 -2.95 7.90 6.31
N GLU A 10 -3.51 8.66 7.25
CA GLU A 10 -3.49 8.29 8.67
C GLU A 10 -4.27 7.00 8.96
N ARG A 11 -5.40 6.78 8.28
CA ARG A 11 -6.12 5.49 8.37
C ARG A 11 -5.27 4.32 7.90
N ILE A 12 -4.53 4.48 6.80
CA ILE A 12 -3.62 3.44 6.30
C ILE A 12 -2.50 3.17 7.32
N LYS A 13 -1.94 4.22 7.94
CA LYS A 13 -0.93 4.04 8.99
C LYS A 13 -1.48 3.32 10.22
N ILE A 14 -2.73 3.58 10.61
CA ILE A 14 -3.41 2.87 11.71
C ILE A 14 -3.52 1.37 11.39
N ILE A 15 -3.90 1.00 10.17
CA ILE A 15 -3.88 -0.39 9.71
C ILE A 15 -2.48 -0.99 9.82
N GLY A 16 -1.45 -0.23 9.41
CA GLY A 16 -0.06 -0.66 9.54
C GLY A 16 0.39 -0.85 10.99
N ALA A 17 -0.11 -0.05 11.93
CA ALA A 17 0.15 -0.19 13.35
C ALA A 17 -0.61 -1.36 13.99
N ASN A 18 -1.82 -1.65 13.50
CA ASN A 18 -2.64 -2.78 13.96
C ASN A 18 -2.22 -4.13 13.36
N GLU A 19 -1.31 -4.09 12.38
CA GLU A 19 -0.80 -5.26 11.65
C GLU A 19 -1.89 -6.15 11.04
N SER A 20 -3.02 -5.54 10.69
CA SER A 20 -4.18 -6.22 10.11
C SER A 20 -5.12 -5.23 9.44
N CYS A 21 -5.81 -5.68 8.39
CA CYS A 21 -6.87 -4.95 7.71
C CYS A 21 -8.15 -5.80 7.77
N SER A 22 -9.23 -5.24 8.26
CA SER A 22 -10.56 -5.87 8.28
C SER A 22 -11.29 -5.68 6.96
N ASN A 23 -12.34 -6.49 6.70
CA ASN A 23 -13.21 -6.31 5.53
C ASN A 23 -13.93 -4.94 5.52
N GLU A 24 -14.23 -4.37 6.69
CA GLU A 24 -14.83 -3.04 6.80
C GLU A 24 -13.83 -1.96 6.35
N GLU A 25 -12.59 -2.04 6.82
CA GLU A 25 -11.50 -1.15 6.39
C GLU A 25 -11.19 -1.31 4.90
N LEU A 26 -11.17 -2.55 4.41
CA LEU A 26 -10.99 -2.84 2.99
C LEU A 26 -12.07 -2.15 2.13
N SER A 27 -13.33 -2.24 2.55
CA SER A 27 -14.48 -1.65 1.85
C SER A 27 -14.41 -0.12 1.80
N HIS A 28 -13.77 0.52 2.79
CA HIS A 28 -13.54 1.96 2.79
C HIS A 28 -12.57 2.39 1.68
N PHE A 29 -11.50 1.62 1.45
CA PHE A 29 -10.51 1.92 0.41
C PHE A 29 -10.91 1.42 -0.98
N LEU A 30 -11.66 0.32 -1.02
CA LEU A 30 -12.12 -0.36 -2.24
C LEU A 30 -13.65 -0.52 -2.23
N PRO A 31 -14.41 0.58 -2.36
CA PRO A 31 -15.88 0.54 -2.24
C PRO A 31 -16.57 -0.29 -3.34
N ASN A 32 -15.86 -0.57 -4.44
CA ASN A 32 -16.37 -1.38 -5.55
C ASN A 32 -15.88 -2.84 -5.52
N TYR A 33 -15.14 -3.22 -4.46
CA TYR A 33 -14.69 -4.59 -4.26
C TYR A 33 -15.86 -5.59 -4.42
N PRO A 34 -15.71 -6.71 -5.18
CA PRO A 34 -14.46 -7.28 -5.72
C PRO A 34 -13.96 -6.69 -7.05
N LEU A 35 -14.68 -5.75 -7.67
CA LEU A 35 -14.29 -5.16 -8.95
C LEU A 35 -13.46 -3.89 -8.74
N LEU A 36 -12.17 -3.94 -9.07
CA LEU A 36 -11.33 -2.74 -9.13
C LEU A 36 -11.71 -1.89 -10.35
N LYS A 37 -12.03 -0.61 -10.12
CA LYS A 37 -12.40 0.35 -11.17
C LYS A 37 -11.26 1.28 -11.59
N GLY A 38 -10.12 1.24 -10.90
CA GLY A 38 -8.95 2.08 -11.18
C GLY A 38 -9.06 3.51 -10.62
N ASN A 39 -10.18 3.87 -10.01
CA ASN A 39 -10.45 5.20 -9.43
C ASN A 39 -10.42 5.21 -7.90
N GLU A 40 -10.12 4.06 -7.29
CA GLU A 40 -10.00 3.86 -5.85
C GLU A 40 -8.92 4.77 -5.25
N THR A 41 -9.10 5.13 -3.98
CA THR A 41 -8.25 6.10 -3.28
C THR A 41 -6.78 5.69 -3.33
N LEU A 42 -6.48 4.41 -3.15
CA LEU A 42 -5.11 3.87 -3.13
C LEU A 42 -4.39 4.01 -4.48
N PHE A 43 -5.14 3.98 -5.59
CA PHE A 43 -4.57 4.15 -6.94
C PHE A 43 -4.18 5.59 -7.26
N ARG A 44 -4.54 6.54 -6.40
CA ARG A 44 -4.02 7.91 -6.47
C ARG A 44 -2.56 8.00 -6.04
N ILE A 45 -1.99 6.95 -5.41
CA ILE A 45 -0.53 6.84 -5.22
C ILE A 45 0.11 6.46 -6.55
N SER A 46 0.89 7.39 -7.10
CA SER A 46 1.69 7.21 -8.30
C SER A 46 3.17 7.43 -7.99
N LEU A 47 4.07 6.93 -8.84
CA LEU A 47 5.50 7.20 -8.69
C LEU A 47 5.81 8.71 -8.63
N ALA A 48 5.06 9.52 -9.37
CA ALA A 48 5.23 10.97 -9.41
C ALA A 48 4.86 11.68 -8.10
N ASN A 49 3.98 11.10 -7.27
CA ASN A 49 3.54 11.72 -6.03
C ASN A 49 3.90 10.95 -4.75
N ALA A 50 4.42 9.72 -4.86
CA ALA A 50 4.77 8.86 -3.74
C ALA A 50 5.71 9.55 -2.72
N LYS A 51 6.65 10.36 -3.20
CA LYS A 51 7.59 11.13 -2.35
C LYS A 51 6.90 12.07 -1.35
N LYS A 52 5.64 12.47 -1.60
CA LYS A 52 4.85 13.36 -0.74
C LYS A 52 4.35 12.66 0.52
N TYR A 53 4.30 11.33 0.52
CA TYR A 53 3.81 10.53 1.65
C TYR A 53 4.97 9.95 2.49
N ILE A 54 6.21 10.29 2.16
CA ILE A 54 7.38 9.89 2.94
C ILE A 54 7.55 10.88 4.09
N ASP A 55 7.23 10.42 5.29
CA ASP A 55 7.46 11.08 6.57
C ASP A 55 8.10 10.11 7.57
N ARG A 56 8.20 10.52 8.84
CA ARG A 56 8.81 9.71 9.92
C ARG A 56 8.09 8.37 10.16
N ASP A 57 6.82 8.27 9.77
CA ASP A 57 5.94 7.13 10.02
C ASP A 57 5.71 6.33 8.71
N VAL A 58 6.57 6.50 7.69
CA VAL A 58 6.44 5.85 6.37
C VAL A 58 6.44 4.32 6.46
N ALA A 59 7.10 3.73 7.46
CA ALA A 59 7.05 2.30 7.70
C ALA A 59 5.62 1.81 7.99
N LEU A 60 4.85 2.57 8.80
CA LEU A 60 3.46 2.26 9.08
C LEU A 60 2.60 2.40 7.82
N LEU A 61 2.88 3.39 6.98
CA LEU A 61 2.19 3.55 5.69
C LEU A 61 2.43 2.35 4.77
N VAL A 62 3.68 1.88 4.65
CA VAL A 62 4.03 0.72 3.82
C VAL A 62 3.35 -0.55 4.34
N LYS A 63 3.45 -0.82 5.65
CA LYS A 63 2.77 -1.96 6.28
C LYS A 63 1.26 -1.91 6.05
N GLY A 64 0.65 -0.74 6.24
CA GLY A 64 -0.79 -0.55 6.05
C GLY A 64 -1.25 -0.83 4.61
N LEU A 65 -0.53 -0.31 3.61
CA LEU A 65 -0.82 -0.61 2.21
C LEU A 65 -0.72 -2.11 1.91
N HIS A 66 0.30 -2.78 2.46
CA HIS A 66 0.47 -4.22 2.31
C HIS A 66 -0.69 -5.01 2.90
N PHE A 67 -1.13 -4.70 4.12
CA PHE A 67 -2.27 -5.41 4.72
C PHE A 67 -3.57 -5.22 3.95
N ILE A 68 -3.78 -4.04 3.34
CA ILE A 68 -4.92 -3.81 2.46
C ILE A 68 -4.80 -4.65 1.18
N GLU A 69 -3.60 -4.74 0.59
CA GLU A 69 -3.30 -5.57 -0.57
C GLU A 69 -3.54 -7.07 -0.29
N GLU A 70 -3.10 -7.57 0.86
CA GLU A 70 -3.29 -8.97 1.27
C GLU A 70 -4.76 -9.29 1.57
N GLU A 71 -5.50 -8.39 2.23
CA GLU A 71 -6.92 -8.62 2.48
C GLU A 71 -7.72 -8.62 1.18
N TYR A 72 -7.37 -7.76 0.23
CA TYR A 72 -7.91 -7.82 -1.13
C TYR A 72 -7.61 -9.16 -1.82
N LYS A 73 -6.38 -9.65 -1.72
CA LYS A 73 -5.95 -10.93 -2.31
C LYS A 73 -6.76 -12.11 -1.74
N LYS A 74 -6.89 -12.19 -0.42
CA LYS A 74 -7.71 -13.20 0.26
C LYS A 74 -9.16 -13.15 -0.18
N ALA A 75 -9.73 -11.96 -0.20
CA ALA A 75 -11.14 -11.78 -0.48
C ALA A 75 -11.46 -12.04 -1.96
N SER A 76 -10.57 -11.68 -2.89
CA SER A 76 -10.78 -11.86 -4.33
C SER A 76 -10.45 -13.27 -4.86
N SER A 77 -9.83 -14.13 -4.04
CA SER A 77 -9.26 -15.42 -4.48
C SER A 77 -8.36 -15.28 -5.71
N ASN A 78 -7.76 -14.09 -5.89
CA ASN A 78 -6.89 -13.75 -7.00
C ASN A 78 -5.45 -13.69 -6.47
N ASP A 79 -4.52 -14.43 -7.09
CA ASP A 79 -3.12 -14.45 -6.67
C ASP A 79 -2.39 -13.11 -6.91
N PHE A 80 -3.03 -12.23 -7.68
CA PHE A 80 -2.56 -10.88 -7.94
C PHE A 80 -3.19 -9.87 -6.98
N GLY A 81 -2.35 -9.10 -6.29
CA GLY A 81 -2.77 -7.91 -5.54
C GLY A 81 -3.29 -6.79 -6.46
N PHE A 82 -3.03 -5.54 -6.11
CA PHE A 82 -3.52 -4.35 -6.83
C PHE A 82 -2.98 -4.09 -8.26
N GLY A 83 -2.45 -5.12 -8.93
CA GLY A 83 -1.74 -4.97 -10.20
C GLY A 83 -0.35 -4.34 -10.02
N SER A 84 0.51 -4.47 -11.02
CA SER A 84 1.88 -3.94 -10.99
C SER A 84 1.96 -2.57 -11.68
N PRO A 85 2.63 -1.55 -11.10
CA PRO A 85 3.20 -1.55 -9.75
C PRO A 85 2.16 -1.25 -8.66
N SER A 86 2.22 -1.96 -7.53
CA SER A 86 1.32 -1.76 -6.40
C SER A 86 1.56 -0.41 -5.69
N PRO A 87 0.57 0.13 -4.96
CA PRO A 87 0.78 1.28 -4.08
C PRO A 87 1.96 1.10 -3.12
N THR A 88 2.10 -0.07 -2.51
CA THR A 88 3.21 -0.39 -1.59
C THR A 88 4.56 -0.24 -2.29
N TYR A 89 4.72 -0.85 -3.46
CA TYR A 89 5.94 -0.74 -4.27
C TYR A 89 6.29 0.71 -4.61
N LYS A 90 5.30 1.53 -4.98
CA LYS A 90 5.55 2.93 -5.38
C LYS A 90 6.11 3.76 -4.22
N ILE A 91 5.62 3.53 -2.98
CA ILE A 91 6.15 4.20 -1.78
C ILE A 91 7.58 3.76 -1.51
N ILE A 92 7.85 2.45 -1.54
CA ILE A 92 9.18 1.89 -1.34
C ILE A 92 10.18 2.44 -2.38
N LYS A 93 9.82 2.45 -3.66
CA LYS A 93 10.67 3.04 -4.72
C LYS A 93 10.95 4.52 -4.52
N ALA A 94 9.97 5.27 -4.03
CA ALA A 94 10.20 6.67 -3.68
C ALA A 94 11.14 6.82 -2.47
N LEU A 95 11.04 5.91 -1.50
CA LEU A 95 11.86 5.86 -0.29
C LEU A 95 13.32 5.53 -0.58
N GLN A 96 13.62 4.66 -1.55
CA GLN A 96 14.99 4.33 -1.96
C GLN A 96 15.86 5.56 -2.26
N SER A 97 15.26 6.66 -2.74
CA SER A 97 16.00 7.91 -3.02
C SER A 97 16.24 8.82 -1.81
N LYS A 98 15.57 8.56 -0.68
CA LYS A 98 15.64 9.37 0.55
C LYS A 98 16.30 8.62 1.70
N ASP A 99 15.95 7.35 1.87
CA ASP A 99 16.42 6.45 2.92
C ASP A 99 16.54 5.03 2.33
N PRO A 100 17.70 4.71 1.72
CA PRO A 100 17.92 3.43 1.06
C PRO A 100 17.89 2.25 2.02
N GLU A 101 18.36 2.45 3.26
CA GLU A 101 18.43 1.40 4.28
C GLU A 101 17.01 1.00 4.72
N LEU A 102 16.18 1.97 5.10
CA LEU A 102 14.79 1.71 5.46
C LEU A 102 13.99 1.14 4.27
N ALA A 103 14.25 1.62 3.06
CA ALA A 103 13.61 1.07 1.87
C ALA A 103 13.93 -0.41 1.67
N HIS A 104 15.20 -0.81 1.86
CA HIS A 104 15.63 -2.21 1.77
C HIS A 104 15.03 -3.08 2.89
N GLU A 105 15.01 -2.56 4.12
CA GLU A 105 14.36 -3.24 5.25
C GLU A 105 12.88 -3.51 4.97
N LEU A 106 12.17 -2.49 4.48
CA LEU A 106 10.76 -2.61 4.14
C LEU A 106 10.54 -3.57 2.96
N GLU A 107 11.37 -3.56 1.92
CA GLU A 107 11.32 -4.56 0.84
C GLU A 107 11.43 -5.99 1.38
N GLY A 108 12.40 -6.24 2.26
CA GLY A 108 12.58 -7.54 2.90
C GLY A 108 11.39 -7.94 3.77
N TRP A 109 10.88 -7.00 4.58
CA TRP A 109 9.68 -7.22 5.40
C TRP A 109 8.49 -7.62 4.54
N VAL A 110 8.17 -6.85 3.49
CA VAL A 110 6.97 -7.16 2.71
C VAL A 110 7.11 -8.48 1.93
N ALA A 111 8.31 -8.81 1.43
CA ALA A 111 8.58 -10.11 0.83
C ALA A 111 8.33 -11.27 1.80
N SER A 112 8.78 -11.13 3.06
CA SER A 112 8.53 -12.14 4.11
C SER A 112 7.06 -12.20 4.56
N ALA A 113 6.31 -11.10 4.41
CA ALA A 113 4.90 -10.98 4.79
C ALA A 113 3.93 -11.42 3.67
N GLY A 114 4.41 -12.17 2.66
CA GLY A 114 3.58 -12.74 1.60
C GLY A 114 3.36 -11.87 0.36
N GLY A 115 4.00 -10.69 0.32
CA GLY A 115 3.90 -9.78 -0.82
C GLY A 115 4.68 -10.26 -2.05
N ASN A 116 4.05 -10.18 -3.22
CA ASN A 116 4.66 -10.55 -4.49
C ASN A 116 5.39 -9.36 -5.12
N TYR A 117 6.68 -9.19 -4.83
CA TYR A 117 7.55 -8.16 -5.44
C TYR A 117 8.36 -8.65 -6.65
N TYR A 118 8.21 -9.93 -7.03
CA TYR A 118 9.01 -10.60 -8.05
C TYR A 118 8.58 -10.36 -9.51
N ILE A 119 7.86 -9.28 -9.82
CA ILE A 119 7.62 -8.87 -11.21
C ILE A 119 8.32 -7.53 -11.42
N SER A 120 9.64 -7.63 -11.54
CA SER A 120 10.48 -6.68 -12.29
C SER A 120 10.33 -6.93 -13.78
#